data_AF-A0A226EA13-F1
#
_entry.id   AF-A0A226EA13-F1
#
_cell.length_a   1.000
_cell.length_b   1.000
_cell.length_c   1.000
_cell.angle_alpha   90.00
_cell.angle_beta   90.00
_cell.angle_gamma   90.00
#
_symmetry.space_group_name_H-M   'P 1'
#
loop_
_entity.id
_entity.type
_entity.pdbx_description
1 polymer ?
#
loop_
_entity_poly.entity_id
_entity_poly.type
_entity_poly.pdbx_seq_one_letter_code
_entity_poly.pdbx_strand_id
1 'polypeptide(L)'
;MQGKVALLIVFAVLGDSSAAPQKSAPLAFPGLHDGRIVGGIEADRHEFKFLVDMRRGSHYCAGSIITPEWVVTAAHCSQSAPSGYTLVAGDHNINQIDGEEQTRQVVQIINHPNYNRS
;
A
#
# COMPACT_ATOMS: atom_id res chain seq x y z
N MET A 1 -9.77 -20.59 -5.84
CA MET A 1 -8.32 -20.73 -6.16
C MET A 1 -7.53 -20.04 -5.05
N GLN A 2 -6.89 -20.80 -4.16
CA GLN A 2 -6.10 -20.28 -3.05
C GLN A 2 -4.74 -19.82 -3.57
N GLY A 3 -4.71 -18.64 -4.18
CA GLY A 3 -3.46 -18.00 -4.59
C GLY A 3 -2.67 -17.55 -3.36
N LYS A 4 -1.38 -17.86 -3.34
CA LYS A 4 -0.41 -17.42 -2.32
C LYS A 4 0.42 -16.29 -2.93
N VAL A 5 0.75 -15.25 -2.17
CA VAL A 5 1.52 -14.08 -2.63
C VAL A 5 2.74 -13.89 -1.73
N ALA A 6 3.86 -13.50 -2.30
CA ALA A 6 5.12 -13.25 -1.62
C ALA A 6 5.49 -11.74 -1.66
N LEU A 7 6.36 -11.31 -0.75
CA LEU A 7 6.73 -9.91 -0.58
C LEU A 7 8.21 -9.68 -0.96
N LEU A 8 8.49 -8.80 -1.94
CA LEU A 8 9.83 -8.40 -2.41
C LEU A 8 10.08 -6.93 -2.11
N ILE A 9 11.23 -6.57 -1.54
CA ILE A 9 11.56 -5.18 -1.19
C ILE A 9 12.72 -4.68 -2.07
N VAL A 10 12.49 -3.61 -2.84
CA VAL A 10 13.53 -2.93 -3.64
C VAL A 10 13.58 -1.46 -3.19
N PHE A 11 14.78 -0.96 -2.89
CA PHE A 11 15.02 0.40 -2.43
C PHE A 11 14.50 1.45 -3.43
N ALA A 12 13.77 2.46 -2.93
CA ALA A 12 13.50 3.69 -3.66
C ALA A 12 14.79 4.53 -3.69
N VAL A 13 15.30 4.78 -4.89
CA VAL A 13 16.48 5.63 -5.11
C VAL A 13 16.07 7.08 -4.86
N LEU A 14 16.78 7.79 -3.97
CA LEU A 14 16.67 9.23 -3.82
C LEU A 14 17.19 9.90 -5.09
N GLY A 15 16.29 10.44 -5.91
CA GLY A 15 16.62 11.27 -7.07
C GLY A 15 15.88 12.59 -6.98
N ASP A 16 16.62 13.68 -6.73
CA ASP A 16 16.11 15.05 -6.84
C ASP A 16 15.58 15.29 -8.27
N SER A 17 14.32 15.68 -8.39
CA SER A 17 13.77 16.17 -9.65
C SER A 17 12.90 17.38 -9.34
N SER A 18 13.43 18.55 -9.71
CA SER A 18 12.80 19.85 -9.64
C SER A 18 11.35 19.78 -10.13
N ALA A 19 10.40 20.02 -9.22
CA ALA A 19 8.97 20.09 -9.54
C ALA A 19 8.67 21.40 -10.27
N ALA A 20 8.05 21.31 -11.45
CA ALA A 20 7.45 22.45 -12.13
C ALA A 20 6.17 22.90 -11.39
N PRO A 21 5.80 24.20 -11.43
CA PRO A 21 4.67 24.72 -10.67
C PRO A 21 3.34 24.29 -11.30
N GLN A 22 2.53 23.54 -10.55
CA GLN A 22 1.16 23.20 -10.93
C GLN A 22 0.21 24.34 -10.54
N LYS A 23 -0.61 24.74 -11.51
CA LYS A 23 -1.59 25.83 -11.44
C LYS A 23 -2.71 25.44 -10.47
N SER A 24 -2.88 26.20 -9.38
CA SER A 24 -3.88 25.93 -8.35
C SER A 24 -5.29 26.31 -8.80
N ALA A 25 -6.18 25.32 -8.85
CA ALA A 25 -7.63 25.52 -8.82
C ALA A 25 -8.09 25.81 -7.37
N PRO A 26 -9.21 26.52 -7.15
CA PRO A 26 -9.62 26.96 -5.82
C PRO A 26 -9.95 25.78 -4.92
N LEU A 27 -9.42 25.84 -3.69
CA LEU A 27 -9.56 24.83 -2.65
C LEU A 27 -10.98 24.84 -2.07
N ALA A 28 -11.83 23.96 -2.56
CA ALA A 28 -12.99 23.50 -1.82
C ALA A 28 -12.57 22.21 -1.10
N PHE A 29 -12.61 22.19 0.24
CA PHE A 29 -12.45 20.96 1.03
C PHE A 29 -13.80 20.55 1.64
N PRO A 30 -14.77 20.05 0.85
CA PRO A 30 -15.90 19.33 1.39
C PRO A 30 -15.40 17.95 1.82
N GLY A 31 -15.14 17.78 3.12
CA GLY A 31 -14.74 16.50 3.69
C GLY A 31 -13.33 16.53 4.23
N LEU A 32 -13.17 17.06 5.44
CA LEU A 32 -12.12 16.61 6.33
C LEU A 32 -12.46 15.16 6.70
N HIS A 33 -12.18 14.23 5.80
CA HIS A 33 -12.05 12.83 6.16
C HIS A 33 -10.92 12.74 7.19
N ASP A 34 -11.00 11.76 8.09
CA ASP A 34 -10.14 11.54 9.27
C ASP A 34 -8.67 11.17 8.88
N GLY A 35 -8.13 11.86 7.88
CA GLY A 35 -7.24 11.34 6.85
C GLY A 35 -5.76 11.44 7.21
N ARG A 36 -5.07 10.29 7.13
CA ARG A 36 -3.62 10.17 7.31
C ARG A 36 -2.80 10.87 6.21
N ILE A 37 -3.42 11.20 5.08
CA ILE A 37 -2.77 11.83 3.91
C ILE A 37 -3.05 13.33 3.91
N VAL A 38 -2.03 14.14 4.21
CA VAL A 38 -2.16 15.60 4.34
C VAL A 38 -2.31 16.26 2.98
N GLY A 39 -3.36 17.05 2.80
CA GLY A 39 -3.62 17.79 1.55
C GLY A 39 -4.04 16.90 0.38
N GLY A 40 -4.33 15.62 0.63
CA GLY A 40 -4.89 14.72 -0.36
C GLY A 40 -6.36 15.00 -0.64
N ILE A 41 -6.84 14.44 -1.75
CA ILE A 41 -8.26 14.29 -2.07
C ILE A 41 -8.55 12.78 -2.19
N GLU A 42 -9.81 12.41 -2.07
CA GLU A 42 -10.23 11.03 -2.30
C GLU A 42 -9.82 10.58 -3.71
N ALA A 43 -9.22 9.40 -3.81
CA ALA A 43 -8.83 8.83 -5.09
C ALA A 43 -10.07 8.30 -5.81
N ASP A 44 -10.08 8.33 -7.14
CA ASP A 44 -11.14 7.65 -7.88
C ASP A 44 -11.03 6.13 -7.68
N ARG A 45 -12.18 5.44 -7.73
CA ARG A 45 -12.21 3.98 -7.64
C ARG A 45 -11.32 3.38 -8.74
N HIS A 46 -10.36 2.53 -8.34
CA HIS A 46 -9.34 1.92 -9.21
C HIS A 46 -8.32 2.88 -9.85
N GLU A 47 -8.16 4.10 -9.36
CA GLU A 47 -7.10 5.01 -9.84
C GLU A 47 -5.71 4.39 -9.62
N PHE A 48 -5.47 3.81 -8.44
CA PHE A 48 -4.20 3.20 -8.06
C PHE A 48 -4.31 1.67 -7.93
N LYS A 49 -4.48 0.97 -9.06
CA LYS A 49 -4.70 -0.50 -9.10
C LYS A 49 -3.58 -1.33 -8.47
N PHE A 50 -2.38 -0.78 -8.36
CA PHE A 50 -1.24 -1.45 -7.73
C PHE A 50 -1.26 -1.34 -6.21
N LEU A 51 -2.08 -0.47 -5.62
CA LEU A 51 -2.10 -0.23 -4.18
C LEU A 51 -2.64 -1.47 -3.45
N VAL A 52 -1.97 -1.84 -2.36
CA VAL A 52 -2.33 -2.97 -1.50
C VAL A 52 -2.48 -2.49 -0.07
N ASP A 53 -3.60 -2.81 0.55
CA ASP A 53 -3.76 -2.70 1.99
C ASP A 53 -3.11 -3.93 2.66
N MET A 54 -2.07 -3.69 3.46
CA MET A 54 -1.40 -4.71 4.25
C MET A 54 -1.94 -4.66 5.68
N ARG A 55 -2.70 -5.70 6.04
CA ARG A 55 -3.43 -5.82 7.31
C ARG A 55 -2.72 -6.72 8.30
N ARG A 56 -2.82 -6.36 9.59
CA ARG A 56 -2.49 -7.20 10.75
C ARG A 56 -3.68 -7.14 11.72
N GLY A 57 -4.76 -7.85 11.39
CA GLY A 57 -6.08 -7.70 12.02
C GLY A 57 -6.87 -6.50 11.45
N SER A 58 -6.24 -5.32 11.40
CA SER A 58 -6.74 -4.12 10.73
C SER A 58 -5.68 -3.52 9.78
N HIS A 59 -6.03 -2.47 9.03
CA HIS A 59 -5.08 -1.73 8.19
C HIS A 59 -3.85 -1.31 9.00
N TYR A 60 -2.67 -1.72 8.53
CA TYR A 60 -1.40 -1.53 9.23
C TYR A 60 -0.38 -0.77 8.38
N CYS A 61 -0.14 -1.22 7.15
CA CYS A 61 0.74 -0.59 6.18
C CYS A 61 0.14 -0.66 4.78
N ALA A 62 0.82 -0.07 3.80
CA ALA A 62 0.51 -0.24 2.39
C ALA A 62 1.62 -1.02 1.66
N GLY A 63 1.30 -1.51 0.47
CA GLY A 63 2.27 -2.09 -0.46
C GLY A 63 1.90 -1.80 -1.91
N SER A 64 2.71 -2.28 -2.85
CA SER A 64 2.48 -2.16 -4.28
C SER A 64 2.67 -3.48 -5.01
N ILE A 65 1.71 -3.85 -5.85
CA ILE A 65 1.81 -5.03 -6.71
C ILE A 65 2.87 -4.77 -7.78
N ILE A 66 3.88 -5.64 -7.84
CA ILE A 66 4.93 -5.59 -8.88
C ILE A 66 4.81 -6.76 -9.85
N THR A 67 4.17 -7.86 -9.43
CA THR A 67 3.78 -9.00 -10.28
C THR A 67 2.50 -9.64 -9.71
N PRO A 68 1.84 -10.59 -10.41
CA PRO A 68 0.67 -11.28 -9.88
C PRO A 68 0.88 -11.99 -8.53
N GLU A 69 2.14 -12.32 -8.18
CA GLU A 69 2.50 -13.06 -6.97
C GLU A 69 3.44 -12.29 -6.05
N TRP A 70 3.81 -11.05 -6.40
CA TRP A 70 4.77 -10.26 -5.62
C TRP A 70 4.27 -8.85 -5.31
N VAL A 71 4.36 -8.49 -4.03
CA VAL A 71 4.10 -7.13 -3.51
C VAL A 71 5.38 -6.55 -2.93
N VAL A 72 5.61 -5.25 -3.12
CA VAL A 72 6.68 -4.49 -2.45
C VAL A 72 6.11 -3.62 -1.34
N THR A 73 6.80 -3.55 -0.20
CA THR A 73 6.48 -2.67 0.93
C THR A 73 7.77 -2.28 1.67
N ALA A 74 7.66 -1.44 2.68
CA ALA A 74 8.80 -1.07 3.52
C ALA A 74 9.16 -2.20 4.51
N ALA A 75 10.46 -2.42 4.75
CA ALA A 75 10.92 -3.49 5.64
C ALA A 75 10.50 -3.28 7.11
N HIS A 76 10.24 -2.04 7.53
CA HIS A 76 9.69 -1.78 8.86
C HIS A 76 8.21 -2.18 8.98
N CYS A 77 7.51 -2.46 7.88
CA CYS A 77 6.15 -3.00 7.89
C CYS A 77 6.11 -4.54 8.01
N SER A 78 7.21 -5.23 7.76
CA SER A 78 7.26 -6.70 7.65
C SER A 78 7.97 -7.39 8.84
N GLN A 79 7.75 -6.89 10.05
CA GLN A 79 8.42 -7.37 11.27
C GLN A 79 7.77 -8.62 11.93
N SER A 80 6.55 -8.99 11.53
CA SER A 80 5.87 -10.20 12.02
C SER A 80 6.11 -11.40 11.09
N ALA A 81 5.72 -12.60 11.53
CA ALA A 81 5.72 -13.77 10.66
C ALA A 81 4.79 -13.56 9.44
N PRO A 82 5.05 -14.19 8.27
CA PRO A 82 4.19 -14.08 7.08
C PRO A 82 2.71 -14.33 7.36
N SER A 83 2.39 -15.34 8.17
CA SER A 83 1.02 -15.68 8.56
C SER A 83 0.30 -14.60 9.39
N GLY A 84 1.03 -13.62 9.91
CA GLY A 84 0.47 -12.46 10.62
C GLY A 84 -0.05 -11.37 9.69
N TYR A 85 0.13 -11.51 8.37
CA TYR A 85 -0.23 -10.50 7.39
C TYR A 85 -1.26 -11.02 6.39
N THR A 86 -2.19 -10.14 6.07
CA THR A 86 -3.16 -10.33 4.99
C THR A 86 -3.04 -9.15 4.03
N LEU A 87 -2.92 -9.44 2.74
CA LEU A 87 -2.88 -8.43 1.68
C LEU A 87 -4.24 -8.33 1.02
N VAL A 88 -4.73 -7.10 0.85
CA VAL A 88 -6.00 -6.82 0.17
C VAL A 88 -5.72 -5.86 -0.98
N ALA A 89 -5.96 -6.33 -2.20
CA ALA A 89 -5.86 -5.54 -3.42
C ALA A 89 -7.26 -5.18 -3.94
N GLY A 90 -7.40 -4.06 -4.65
CA GLY A 90 -8.70 -3.61 -5.16
C GLY A 90 -9.62 -3.02 -4.09
N ASP A 91 -9.10 -2.72 -2.91
CA ASP A 91 -9.82 -2.02 -1.85
C ASP A 91 -9.84 -0.52 -2.12
N HIS A 92 -11.04 0.09 -2.04
CA HIS A 92 -11.24 1.53 -2.14
C HIS A 92 -11.65 2.15 -0.80
N ASN A 93 -12.33 1.40 0.07
CA ASN A 93 -12.76 1.85 1.38
C ASN A 93 -12.46 0.78 2.42
N ILE A 94 -11.36 0.96 3.16
CA ILE A 94 -10.87 0.02 4.17
C ILE A 94 -11.87 -0.31 5.30
N ASN A 95 -12.95 0.46 5.43
CA ASN A 95 -14.00 0.24 6.43
C ASN A 95 -15.20 -0.54 5.90
N GLN A 96 -15.22 -0.86 4.61
CA GLN A 96 -16.31 -1.55 3.92
C GLN A 96 -15.76 -2.70 3.05
N ILE A 97 -16.63 -3.61 2.65
CA ILE A 97 -16.31 -4.65 1.66
C ILE A 97 -17.22 -4.39 0.48
N ASP A 98 -16.64 -3.91 -0.61
CA ASP A 98 -17.33 -3.46 -1.81
C ASP A 98 -17.50 -4.59 -2.85
N GLY A 99 -16.81 -5.73 -2.65
CA GLY A 99 -16.88 -6.93 -3.50
C GLY A 99 -15.79 -7.00 -4.58
N GLU A 100 -14.95 -5.97 -4.68
CA GLU A 100 -13.83 -5.89 -5.63
C GLU A 100 -12.51 -6.36 -4.99
N GLU A 101 -12.51 -6.58 -3.68
CA GLU A 101 -11.33 -6.89 -2.90
C GLU A 101 -10.81 -8.31 -3.16
N GLN A 102 -9.50 -8.40 -3.39
CA GLN A 102 -8.78 -9.66 -3.46
C GLN A 102 -7.90 -9.84 -2.23
N THR A 103 -8.37 -10.69 -1.33
CA THR A 103 -7.63 -11.05 -0.12
C THR A 103 -6.65 -12.20 -0.39
N ARG A 104 -5.39 -12.05 0.03
CA ARG A 104 -4.32 -13.04 -0.11
C ARG A 104 -3.50 -13.15 1.17
N GLN A 105 -3.13 -14.38 1.53
CA GLN A 105 -2.23 -14.65 2.65
C GLN A 105 -0.78 -14.54 2.21
N VAL A 106 0.07 -13.94 3.04
CA VAL A 106 1.50 -13.85 2.77
C VAL A 106 2.16 -15.16 3.15
N VAL A 107 2.94 -15.73 2.22
CA VAL A 107 3.65 -16.99 2.46
C VAL A 107 5.14 -16.83 2.65
N GLN A 108 5.70 -15.72 2.18
CA GLN A 108 7.12 -15.45 2.29
C GLN A 108 7.36 -13.94 2.36
N ILE A 109 8.29 -13.56 3.23
CA ILE A 109 8.80 -12.20 3.37
C ILE A 109 10.28 -12.24 3.05
N ILE A 110 10.73 -11.44 2.07
CA ILE A 110 12.15 -11.22 1.79
C ILE A 110 12.48 -9.78 2.16
N ASN A 111 13.09 -9.60 3.34
CA ASN A 111 13.66 -8.30 3.70
C ASN A 111 14.99 -8.09 2.98
N HIS A 112 15.25 -6.85 2.57
CA HIS A 112 16.52 -6.50 1.94
C HIS A 112 17.70 -6.87 2.88
N PRO A 113 18.77 -7.50 2.39
CA PRO A 113 19.85 -8.04 3.24
C PRO A 113 20.55 -6.97 4.10
N ASN A 114 20.57 -5.72 3.62
CA ASN A 114 21.17 -4.59 4.34
C ASN A 114 20.17 -3.77 5.16
N TYR A 115 18.91 -4.19 5.30
CA TYR A 115 17.96 -3.48 6.15
C TYR A 115 18.40 -3.60 7.62
N ASN A 116 18.60 -2.46 8.27
CA ASN A 116 18.87 -2.34 9.70
C ASN A 116 17.70 -1.61 10.36
N ARG A 117 17.25 -2.10 11.52
CA ARG A 117 16.17 -1.53 12.31
C ARG A 117 16.66 -0.49 13.33
N SER A 118 17.97 -0.44 13.57
CA SER A 118 18.63 0.43 14.56
C SER A 118 18.96 1.82 14.03
#